data_AF-A0A831SN91-F1
#
_entry.id   AF-A0A831SN91-F1
#
_cell.length_a   1.000
_cell.length_b   1.000
_cell.length_c   1.000
_cell.angle_alpha   90.00
_cell.angle_beta   90.00
_cell.angle_gamma   90.00
#
_symmetry.space_group_name_H-M   'P 1'
#
loop_
_entity.id
_entity.type
_entity.pdbx_description
1 polymer ?
#
loop_
_entity_poly.entity_id
_entity_poly.type
_entity_poly.pdbx_seq_one_letter_code
_entity_poly.pdbx_strand_id
1 'polypeptide(L)'
;MNEDTIREEILKARQSAVSKAGNDWENYVENFLKDSFEQILKTSKDDELKKIIGDIEVQRMGKKSEIEAIKHHFPKLYKTLFIPIMNFAKNRQFLIDNPEIIDTIFDTGFVGDTDVVVFSRKYQIPIVIVSCKVSLHGRLTETLFYSLYYRITNKIKFVLATPDKGKQAKKGRWDTEWGSPKNPSKDRMLSMLFLDGVYVDNVPEFMPEGFNPEKDGTELGGIVRHLSELPIDVLRWYDDIKFNIINNKSR
;
A
#
# COMPACT_ATOMS: atom_id res chain seq x y z
N MET A 1 20.69 36.61 10.71
CA MET A 1 20.30 35.20 10.58
C MET A 1 21.08 34.65 9.37
N ASN A 2 21.89 33.61 9.56
CA ASN A 2 22.81 33.12 8.52
C ASN A 2 22.03 32.42 7.39
N GLU A 3 22.48 32.52 6.14
CA GLU A 3 21.82 31.91 4.97
C GLU A 3 21.67 30.39 5.11
N ASP A 4 22.62 29.73 5.77
CA ASP A 4 22.56 28.29 6.06
C ASP A 4 21.40 27.93 6.98
N THR A 5 21.11 28.77 7.99
CA THR A 5 19.99 28.56 8.92
C THR A 5 18.65 28.68 8.19
N ILE A 6 18.52 29.65 7.29
CA ILE A 6 17.31 29.83 6.47
C ILE A 6 17.10 28.62 5.55
N ARG A 7 18.18 28.12 4.93
CA ARG A 7 18.13 26.95 4.05
C ARG A 7 17.70 25.67 4.80
N GLU A 8 18.23 25.46 6.00
CA GLU A 8 17.83 24.32 6.84
C GLU A 8 16.36 24.39 7.26
N GLU A 9 15.86 25.56 7.62
CA GLU A 9 14.46 25.77 7.99
C GLU A 9 13.52 25.48 6.80
N ILE A 10 13.87 25.94 5.60
CA ILE A 10 13.11 25.66 4.37
C ILE A 10 13.10 24.16 4.07
N LEU A 11 14.23 23.45 4.23
CA LEU A 11 14.30 22.01 4.01
C LEU A 11 13.45 21.23 5.02
N LYS A 12 13.48 21.61 6.31
CA LYS A 12 12.63 21.01 7.35
C LYS A 12 11.15 21.24 7.06
N ALA A 13 10.76 22.47 6.70
CA ALA A 13 9.38 22.79 6.35
C ALA A 13 8.91 21.97 5.14
N ARG A 14 9.77 21.83 4.11
CA ARG A 14 9.47 21.00 2.93
C ARG A 14 9.32 19.52 3.29
N GLN A 15 10.22 18.95 4.08
CA GLN A 15 10.12 17.55 4.51
C GLN A 15 8.87 17.29 5.34
N SER A 16 8.53 18.22 6.24
CA SER A 16 7.29 18.18 7.03
C SER A 16 6.04 18.18 6.13
N ALA A 17 5.99 19.08 5.13
CA ALA A 17 4.88 19.14 4.18
C ALA A 17 4.75 17.86 3.33
N VAL A 18 5.86 17.25 2.90
CA VAL A 18 5.83 15.97 2.17
C VAL A 18 5.32 14.84 3.05
N SER A 19 5.82 14.74 4.29
CA SER A 19 5.38 13.72 5.24
C SER A 19 3.89 13.87 5.58
N LYS A 20 3.42 15.10 5.76
CA LYS A 20 2.01 15.39 5.98
C LYS A 20 1.15 14.95 4.79
N ALA A 21 1.53 15.33 3.57
CA ALA A 21 0.78 14.95 2.36
C ALA A 21 0.70 13.43 2.16
N GLY A 22 1.77 12.69 2.49
CA GLY A 22 1.75 11.23 2.51
C GLY A 22 0.76 10.66 3.52
N ASN A 23 0.84 11.12 4.77
CA ASN A 23 -0.08 10.71 5.83
C ASN A 23 -1.55 11.04 5.54
N ASP A 24 -1.81 12.20 4.94
CA ASP A 24 -3.15 12.63 4.55
C ASP A 24 -3.70 11.74 3.43
N TRP A 25 -2.84 11.31 2.49
CA TRP A 25 -3.24 10.36 1.44
C TRP A 25 -3.52 8.96 2.00
N GLU A 26 -2.70 8.47 2.92
CA GLU A 26 -2.96 7.19 3.60
C GLU A 26 -4.28 7.21 4.37
N ASN A 27 -4.58 8.31 5.08
CA ASN A 27 -5.87 8.52 5.75
C ASN A 27 -7.02 8.51 4.76
N TYR A 28 -6.86 9.20 3.62
CA TYR A 28 -7.87 9.25 2.58
C TYR A 28 -8.19 7.84 2.05
N VAL A 29 -7.17 7.05 1.71
CA VAL A 29 -7.34 5.68 1.19
C VAL A 29 -7.97 4.75 2.24
N GLU A 30 -7.53 4.83 3.51
CA GLU A 30 -8.11 4.05 4.59
C GLU A 30 -9.61 4.34 4.76
N ASN A 31 -9.97 5.63 4.87
CA ASN A 31 -11.35 6.05 5.07
C ASN A 31 -12.20 5.71 3.84
N PHE A 32 -11.67 5.93 2.63
CA PHE A 32 -12.34 5.56 1.39
C PHE A 32 -12.74 4.07 1.37
N LEU A 33 -11.82 3.18 1.75
CA LEU A 33 -12.09 1.74 1.80
C LEU A 33 -13.14 1.40 2.87
N LYS A 34 -13.01 1.97 4.08
CA LYS A 34 -13.97 1.78 5.18
C LYS A 34 -15.37 2.22 4.77
N ASP A 35 -15.51 3.42 4.23
CA ASP A 35 -16.77 4.00 3.77
C ASP A 35 -17.37 3.18 2.62
N SER A 36 -16.53 2.73 1.68
CA SER A 36 -16.96 1.88 0.57
C SER A 36 -17.54 0.56 1.07
N PHE A 37 -16.86 -0.13 1.99
CA PHE A 37 -17.37 -1.37 2.58
C PHE A 37 -18.66 -1.14 3.38
N GLU A 38 -18.75 -0.05 4.14
CA GLU A 38 -19.98 0.31 4.85
C GLU A 38 -21.14 0.60 3.90
N GLN A 39 -20.89 1.31 2.80
CA GLN A 39 -21.90 1.59 1.79
C GLN A 39 -22.37 0.30 1.09
N ILE A 40 -21.47 -0.60 0.72
CA ILE A 40 -21.83 -1.90 0.15
C ILE A 40 -22.65 -2.71 1.18
N LEU A 41 -22.27 -2.69 2.45
CA LEU A 41 -23.01 -3.37 3.52
C LEU A 41 -24.44 -2.84 3.67
N LYS A 42 -24.62 -1.52 3.66
CA LYS A 42 -25.93 -0.84 3.78
C LYS A 42 -26.84 -1.09 2.59
N THR A 43 -26.28 -1.17 1.39
CA THR A 43 -27.04 -1.27 0.14
C THR A 43 -27.30 -2.71 -0.30
N SER A 44 -26.46 -3.66 0.11
CA SER A 44 -26.59 -5.07 -0.26
C SER A 44 -27.79 -5.73 0.40
N LYS A 45 -28.48 -6.59 -0.36
CA LYS A 45 -29.48 -7.54 0.14
C LYS A 45 -28.92 -8.95 0.33
N ASP A 46 -27.68 -9.18 -0.06
CA ASP A 46 -27.00 -10.47 0.03
C ASP A 46 -26.40 -10.66 1.42
N ASP A 47 -26.96 -11.61 2.18
CA ASP A 47 -26.52 -11.94 3.53
C ASP A 47 -25.15 -12.61 3.59
N GLU A 48 -24.72 -13.31 2.52
CA GLU A 48 -23.35 -13.85 2.45
C GLU A 48 -22.35 -12.72 2.26
N LEU A 49 -22.62 -11.78 1.35
CA LEU A 49 -21.78 -10.61 1.15
C LEU A 49 -21.65 -9.77 2.43
N LYS A 50 -22.74 -9.61 3.18
CA LYS A 50 -22.71 -8.91 4.48
C LYS A 50 -21.80 -9.61 5.49
N LYS A 51 -21.80 -10.94 5.53
CA LYS A 51 -20.91 -11.72 6.40
C LYS A 51 -19.44 -11.58 5.99
N ILE A 52 -19.16 -11.56 4.69
CA ILE A 52 -17.82 -11.33 4.15
C ILE A 52 -17.31 -9.95 4.57
N ILE A 53 -18.09 -8.90 4.30
CA ILE A 53 -17.72 -7.52 4.66
C ILE A 53 -17.55 -7.39 6.18
N GLY A 54 -18.42 -8.02 6.97
CA GLY A 54 -18.30 -8.05 8.42
C GLY A 54 -17.03 -8.76 8.94
N ASP A 55 -16.30 -9.49 8.10
CA ASP A 55 -15.00 -10.08 8.45
C ASP A 55 -13.81 -9.25 7.98
N ILE A 56 -14.01 -8.29 7.07
CA ILE A 56 -12.95 -7.45 6.53
C ILE A 56 -12.65 -6.32 7.51
N GLU A 57 -11.36 -6.08 7.77
CA GLU A 57 -10.85 -4.95 8.52
C GLU A 57 -9.82 -4.20 7.66
N VAL A 58 -9.81 -2.87 7.77
CA VAL A 58 -8.86 -1.98 7.10
C VAL A 58 -8.08 -1.22 8.16
N GLN A 59 -6.76 -1.29 8.09
CA GLN A 59 -5.90 -0.65 9.08
C GLN A 59 -4.67 0.00 8.44
N ARG A 60 -4.39 1.23 8.84
CA ARG A 60 -3.11 1.89 8.56
C ARG A 60 -1.94 1.25 9.30
N MET A 61 -0.76 1.39 8.71
CA MET A 61 0.48 0.79 9.17
C MET A 61 1.65 1.79 9.15
N GLY A 62 1.37 3.08 8.92
CA GLY A 62 2.38 4.13 8.78
C GLY A 62 3.00 4.59 10.10
N LYS A 63 2.37 4.34 11.25
CA LYS A 63 2.89 4.72 12.57
C LYS A 63 3.24 3.51 13.43
N LYS A 64 4.26 3.68 14.28
CA LYS A 64 4.66 2.65 15.26
C LYS A 64 3.49 2.16 16.12
N SER A 65 2.63 3.07 16.61
CA SER A 65 1.47 2.70 17.43
C SER A 65 0.46 1.82 16.67
N GLU A 66 0.31 2.03 15.36
CA GLU A 66 -0.60 1.25 14.50
C GLU A 66 -0.04 -0.16 14.28
N ILE A 67 1.27 -0.27 14.08
CA ILE A 67 1.97 -1.56 13.97
C ILE A 67 1.90 -2.34 15.29
N GLU A 68 2.14 -1.68 16.43
CA GLU A 68 2.02 -2.32 17.75
C GLU A 68 0.58 -2.77 18.04
N ALA A 69 -0.43 -2.02 17.56
CA ALA A 69 -1.82 -2.45 17.66
C ALA A 69 -2.08 -3.72 16.86
N ILE A 70 -1.56 -3.84 15.62
CA ILE A 70 -1.63 -5.11 14.86
C ILE A 70 -0.90 -6.23 15.59
N LYS A 71 0.31 -5.97 16.09
CA LYS A 71 1.10 -6.97 16.82
C LYS A 71 0.33 -7.54 18.02
N HIS A 72 -0.36 -6.68 18.76
CA HIS A 72 -1.12 -7.07 19.95
C HIS A 72 -2.43 -7.78 19.61
N HIS A 73 -3.26 -7.20 18.73
CA HIS A 73 -4.62 -7.70 18.48
C HIS A 73 -4.67 -8.79 17.41
N PHE A 74 -3.72 -8.79 16.46
CA PHE A 74 -3.70 -9.68 15.32
C PHE A 74 -2.30 -10.30 15.11
N PRO A 75 -1.79 -11.07 16.09
CA PRO A 75 -0.42 -11.57 16.06
C PRO A 75 -0.10 -12.47 14.85
N LYS A 76 -1.09 -13.18 14.31
CA LYS A 76 -0.89 -14.00 13.09
C LYS A 76 -0.76 -13.12 11.83
N LEU A 77 -1.53 -12.04 11.74
CA LEU A 77 -1.39 -11.05 10.69
C LEU A 77 0.00 -10.40 10.78
N TYR A 78 0.39 -9.95 11.96
CA TYR A 78 1.70 -9.33 12.20
C TYR A 78 2.84 -10.21 11.70
N LYS A 79 2.87 -11.49 12.10
CA LYS A 79 3.89 -12.46 11.65
C LYS A 79 3.96 -12.62 10.14
N THR A 80 2.82 -12.48 9.45
CA THR A 80 2.74 -12.60 7.99
C THR A 80 3.30 -11.36 7.28
N LEU A 81 3.11 -10.17 7.87
CA LEU A 81 3.59 -8.90 7.32
C LEU A 81 5.06 -8.62 7.67
N PHE A 82 5.56 -9.21 8.75
CA PHE A 82 6.89 -8.95 9.26
C PHE A 82 7.99 -9.58 8.39
N ILE A 83 9.00 -8.78 8.03
CA ILE A 83 10.14 -9.21 7.22
C ILE A 83 11.35 -9.41 8.14
N PRO A 84 11.86 -10.65 8.31
CA PRO A 84 13.07 -10.89 9.10
C PRO A 84 14.31 -10.30 8.42
N ILE A 85 15.14 -9.56 9.16
CA ILE A 85 16.37 -8.92 8.64
C ILE A 85 17.41 -9.95 8.16
N MET A 86 17.35 -11.18 8.68
CA MET A 86 18.24 -12.31 8.31
C MET A 86 18.38 -12.54 6.80
N ASN A 87 17.38 -12.17 6.00
CA ASN A 87 17.41 -12.35 4.55
C ASN A 87 18.38 -11.41 3.80
N PHE A 88 18.92 -10.36 4.45
CA PHE A 88 19.74 -9.33 3.79
C PHE A 88 21.17 -9.17 4.32
N ALA A 89 21.56 -9.90 5.38
CA ALA A 89 22.83 -9.64 6.03
C ALA A 89 24.03 -10.32 5.33
N LYS A 90 25.06 -9.51 5.03
CA LYS A 90 26.45 -9.95 4.68
C LYS A 90 27.10 -10.85 5.74
N ASN A 91 26.45 -11.02 6.90
CA ASN A 91 26.95 -11.74 8.07
C ASN A 91 26.24 -13.09 8.26
N ARG A 92 25.76 -13.72 7.18
CA ARG A 92 25.06 -15.01 7.22
C ARG A 92 25.77 -16.05 8.10
N GLN A 93 27.10 -16.15 8.03
CA GLN A 93 27.87 -17.11 8.83
C GLN A 93 27.83 -16.76 10.33
N PHE A 94 28.11 -15.51 10.70
CA PHE A 94 28.01 -15.05 12.08
C PHE A 94 26.62 -15.30 12.68
N LEU A 95 25.57 -15.12 11.88
CA LEU A 95 24.21 -15.36 12.33
C LEU A 95 23.93 -16.86 12.52
N ILE A 96 24.40 -17.72 11.61
CA ILE A 96 24.34 -19.19 11.77
C ILE A 96 25.08 -19.64 13.04
N ASP A 97 26.20 -19.00 13.34
CA ASP A 97 27.04 -19.34 14.49
C ASP A 97 26.47 -18.84 15.83
N ASN A 98 25.47 -17.94 15.81
CA ASN A 98 24.85 -17.34 17.01
C ASN A 98 23.31 -17.41 16.90
N PRO A 99 22.71 -18.61 17.00
CA PRO A 99 21.28 -18.84 16.76
C PRO A 99 20.35 -18.11 17.73
N GLU A 100 20.79 -17.81 18.95
CA GLU A 100 20.05 -16.97 19.89
C GLU A 100 19.84 -15.53 19.39
N ILE A 101 20.80 -15.02 18.61
CA ILE A 101 20.67 -13.73 17.92
C ILE A 101 19.70 -13.88 16.74
N ILE A 102 19.66 -15.03 16.06
CA ILE A 102 18.64 -15.29 15.03
C ILE A 102 17.25 -15.21 15.64
N ASP A 103 17.01 -15.81 16.80
CA ASP A 103 15.73 -15.74 17.51
C ASP A 103 15.38 -14.30 17.90
N THR A 104 16.37 -13.51 18.35
CA THR A 104 16.16 -12.07 18.60
C THR A 104 16.04 -11.24 17.31
N ILE A 105 16.60 -11.67 16.18
CA ILE A 105 16.50 -10.99 14.88
C ILE A 105 15.19 -11.33 14.18
N PHE A 106 14.62 -12.52 14.43
CA PHE A 106 13.22 -12.77 14.13
C PHE A 106 12.28 -11.88 14.96
N ASP A 107 12.78 -11.27 16.04
CA ASP A 107 12.15 -10.14 16.73
C ASP A 107 12.63 -8.76 16.23
N THR A 108 13.78 -8.65 15.54
CA THR A 108 14.25 -7.44 14.82
C THR A 108 14.02 -7.58 13.31
N GLY A 109 12.80 -7.33 12.90
CA GLY A 109 12.38 -7.20 11.52
C GLY A 109 11.70 -5.87 11.31
N PHE A 110 11.24 -5.64 10.10
CA PHE A 110 10.51 -4.42 9.76
C PHE A 110 9.28 -4.79 8.94
N VAL A 111 8.29 -3.90 8.94
CA VAL A 111 7.18 -3.95 8.01
C VAL A 111 7.65 -3.21 6.75
N GLY A 112 7.54 -3.84 5.58
CA GLY A 112 7.94 -3.24 4.30
C GLY A 112 7.06 -2.05 3.91
N ASP A 113 6.99 -1.73 2.63
CA ASP A 113 6.17 -0.63 2.08
C ASP A 113 4.65 -0.90 2.18
N THR A 114 4.16 -1.05 3.40
CA THR A 114 2.79 -1.39 3.78
C THR A 114 2.21 -0.19 4.51
N ASP A 115 1.45 0.63 3.80
CA ASP A 115 0.87 1.86 4.36
C ASP A 115 -0.55 1.59 4.88
N VAL A 116 -1.34 0.80 4.15
CA VAL A 116 -2.65 0.28 4.56
C VAL A 116 -2.70 -1.22 4.30
N VAL A 117 -3.26 -1.98 5.25
CA VAL A 117 -3.54 -3.42 5.08
C VAL A 117 -5.04 -3.67 5.18
N VAL A 118 -5.55 -4.48 4.27
CA VAL A 118 -6.92 -5.02 4.33
C VAL A 118 -6.83 -6.50 4.62
N PHE A 119 -7.52 -6.98 5.65
CA PHE A 119 -7.35 -8.34 6.15
C PHE A 119 -8.64 -8.95 6.69
N SER A 120 -8.66 -10.28 6.79
CA SER A 120 -9.74 -10.99 7.49
C SER A 120 -9.48 -11.01 9.00
N ARG A 121 -10.44 -10.55 9.80
CA ARG A 121 -10.37 -10.61 11.27
C ARG A 121 -10.41 -12.04 11.78
N LYS A 122 -11.33 -12.84 11.24
CA LYS A 122 -11.55 -14.23 11.63
C LYS A 122 -10.32 -15.09 11.38
N TYR A 123 -9.66 -14.90 10.24
CA TYR A 123 -8.52 -15.72 9.84
C TYR A 123 -7.16 -15.10 10.20
N GLN A 124 -7.14 -13.81 10.54
CA GLN A 124 -5.95 -12.98 10.78
C GLN A 124 -4.91 -13.12 9.68
N ILE A 125 -5.34 -12.93 8.43
CA ILE A 125 -4.48 -13.00 7.26
C ILE A 125 -4.74 -11.82 6.33
N PRO A 126 -3.70 -11.30 5.67
CA PRO A 126 -3.85 -10.18 4.77
C PRO A 126 -4.58 -10.62 3.50
N ILE A 127 -5.53 -9.79 3.06
CA ILE A 127 -6.17 -9.92 1.75
C ILE A 127 -5.34 -9.17 0.72
N VAL A 128 -5.02 -7.92 1.03
CA VAL A 128 -4.17 -7.06 0.20
C VAL A 128 -3.36 -6.08 1.06
N ILE A 129 -2.14 -5.84 0.63
CA ILE A 129 -1.31 -4.71 1.08
C ILE A 129 -1.47 -3.58 0.07
N VAL A 130 -1.78 -2.38 0.58
CA VAL A 130 -1.93 -1.16 -0.21
C VAL A 130 -0.78 -0.21 0.16
N SER A 131 0.18 -0.08 -0.76
CA SER A 131 1.18 0.98 -0.70
C SER A 131 0.54 2.28 -1.20
N CYS A 132 0.71 3.38 -0.46
CA CYS A 132 0.10 4.68 -0.71
C CYS A 132 1.20 5.68 -1.06
N LYS A 133 1.21 6.18 -2.31
CA LYS A 133 2.23 7.14 -2.76
C LYS A 133 1.58 8.31 -3.46
N VAL A 134 1.84 9.52 -2.96
CA VAL A 134 1.37 10.76 -3.62
C VAL A 134 2.05 10.98 -4.98
N SER A 135 3.31 10.55 -5.12
CA SER A 135 4.05 10.52 -6.38
C SER A 135 5.07 9.37 -6.39
N LEU A 136 5.41 8.87 -7.57
CA LEU A 136 6.19 7.65 -7.77
C LEU A 136 7.68 7.88 -7.62
N HIS A 137 8.27 8.72 -8.47
CA HIS A 137 9.71 9.02 -8.49
C HIS A 137 10.59 7.79 -8.19
N GLY A 138 11.59 7.88 -7.31
CA GLY A 138 12.41 6.74 -6.87
C GLY A 138 11.70 5.76 -5.93
N ARG A 139 10.50 6.07 -5.44
CA ARG A 139 9.76 5.26 -4.44
C ARG A 139 9.08 4.05 -5.05
N LEU A 140 8.71 4.11 -6.33
CA LEU A 140 8.09 2.97 -7.01
C LEU A 140 8.98 1.72 -6.96
N THR A 141 10.31 1.86 -7.12
CA THR A 141 11.22 0.71 -7.07
C THR A 141 11.14 -0.05 -5.73
N GLU A 142 11.02 0.69 -4.63
CA GLU A 142 10.85 0.12 -3.29
C GLU A 142 9.51 -0.63 -3.17
N THR A 143 8.42 0.00 -3.64
CA THR A 143 7.09 -0.63 -3.71
C THR A 143 7.10 -1.92 -4.53
N LEU A 144 7.74 -1.93 -5.71
CA LEU A 144 7.83 -3.10 -6.58
C LEU A 144 8.64 -4.23 -5.93
N PHE A 145 9.71 -3.88 -5.21
CA PHE A 145 10.52 -4.84 -4.46
C PHE A 145 9.71 -5.54 -3.37
N TYR A 146 8.99 -4.78 -2.53
CA TYR A 146 8.18 -5.39 -1.47
C TYR A 146 7.00 -6.17 -2.02
N SER A 147 6.38 -5.69 -3.10
CA SER A 147 5.36 -6.45 -3.81
C SER A 147 5.86 -7.82 -4.23
N LEU A 148 7.04 -7.88 -4.86
CA LEU A 148 7.66 -9.13 -5.28
C LEU A 148 7.97 -10.03 -4.07
N TYR A 149 8.52 -9.46 -3.00
CA TYR A 149 8.83 -10.20 -1.77
C TYR A 149 7.57 -10.84 -1.19
N TYR A 150 6.50 -10.09 -0.94
CA TYR A 150 5.27 -10.60 -0.33
C TYR A 150 4.53 -11.59 -1.24
N ARG A 151 4.58 -11.37 -2.55
CA ARG A 151 4.00 -12.29 -3.53
C ARG A 151 4.72 -13.65 -3.53
N ILE A 152 6.05 -13.66 -3.48
CA ILE A 152 6.84 -14.91 -3.50
C ILE A 152 6.73 -15.65 -2.15
N THR A 153 6.87 -14.92 -1.04
CA THR A 153 6.96 -15.53 0.28
C THR A 153 5.61 -15.95 0.84
N ASN A 154 4.57 -15.15 0.61
CA ASN A 154 3.29 -15.28 1.29
C ASN A 154 2.08 -15.27 0.33
N LYS A 155 2.30 -15.11 -0.99
CA LYS A 155 1.24 -14.99 -2.01
C LYS A 155 0.22 -13.89 -1.73
N ILE A 156 0.62 -12.85 -1.01
CA ILE A 156 -0.25 -11.73 -0.65
C ILE A 156 -0.42 -10.84 -1.87
N LYS A 157 -1.64 -10.34 -2.07
CA LYS A 157 -1.92 -9.30 -3.08
C LYS A 157 -1.27 -8.00 -2.67
N PHE A 158 -0.65 -7.32 -3.62
CA PHE A 158 0.04 -6.07 -3.34
C PHE A 158 -0.28 -5.04 -4.41
N VAL A 159 -0.79 -3.90 -3.98
CA VAL A 159 -1.31 -2.84 -4.86
C VAL A 159 -0.74 -1.49 -4.48
N LEU A 160 -0.82 -0.57 -5.41
CA LEU A 160 -0.44 0.83 -5.20
C LEU A 160 -1.69 1.72 -5.30
N ALA A 161 -1.90 2.61 -4.33
CA ALA A 161 -2.87 3.68 -4.38
C ALA A 161 -2.17 5.03 -4.51
N THR A 162 -2.56 5.84 -5.49
CA THR A 162 -1.92 7.14 -5.76
C THR A 162 -2.91 8.16 -6.28
N PRO A 163 -2.78 9.46 -5.95
CA PRO A 163 -3.51 10.50 -6.64
C PRO A 163 -2.86 10.88 -7.98
N ASP A 164 -1.72 10.26 -8.34
CA ASP A 164 -0.88 10.64 -9.48
C ASP A 164 -0.62 12.15 -9.51
N LYS A 165 0.10 12.67 -8.51
CA LYS A 165 0.46 14.09 -8.44
C LYS A 165 1.30 14.56 -9.65
N GLY A 166 1.71 13.62 -10.51
CA GLY A 166 2.35 13.90 -11.78
C GLY A 166 3.85 14.17 -11.65
N LYS A 167 4.50 14.30 -12.79
CA LYS A 167 5.92 14.59 -12.91
C LYS A 167 6.19 16.02 -12.47
N GLN A 168 6.97 16.21 -11.39
CA GLN A 168 7.31 17.54 -10.87
C GLN A 168 8.41 18.27 -11.67
N ALA A 169 8.54 17.98 -12.98
CA ALA A 169 9.62 18.50 -13.81
C ALA A 169 9.42 19.95 -14.25
N LYS A 170 8.17 20.45 -14.31
CA LYS A 170 7.85 21.82 -14.73
C LYS A 170 6.82 22.43 -13.78
N LYS A 171 7.06 23.68 -13.38
CA LYS A 171 6.16 24.42 -12.48
C LYS A 171 4.87 24.80 -13.22
N GLY A 172 3.71 24.55 -12.63
CA GLY A 172 2.40 24.94 -13.18
C GLY A 172 1.85 24.07 -14.32
N ARG A 173 2.45 22.89 -14.56
CA ARG A 173 1.92 21.92 -15.52
C ARG A 173 1.91 20.53 -14.88
N TRP A 174 0.74 19.91 -14.86
CA TRP A 174 0.60 18.51 -14.49
C TRP A 174 0.82 17.63 -15.73
N ASP A 175 1.64 16.58 -15.58
CA ASP A 175 1.79 15.52 -16.57
C ASP A 175 1.84 14.19 -15.80
N THR A 176 0.98 13.22 -16.15
CA THR A 176 0.88 11.91 -15.47
C THR A 176 2.22 11.15 -15.41
N GLU A 177 2.45 10.43 -14.31
CA GLU A 177 3.58 9.48 -14.17
C GLU A 177 3.32 8.15 -14.93
N TRP A 178 2.08 7.85 -15.31
CA TRP A 178 1.65 6.56 -15.84
C TRP A 178 1.65 6.42 -17.37
N GLY A 179 1.73 7.54 -18.10
CA GLY A 179 1.44 7.53 -19.54
C GLY A 179 0.03 6.99 -19.84
N SER A 180 -0.18 6.42 -21.01
CA SER A 180 -1.48 5.88 -21.43
C SER A 180 -1.46 4.38 -21.70
N PRO A 181 -2.61 3.70 -21.81
CA PRO A 181 -2.63 2.29 -22.21
C PRO A 181 -1.98 2.04 -23.58
N LYS A 182 -2.08 3.00 -24.51
CA LYS A 182 -1.49 2.90 -25.86
C LYS A 182 -0.01 3.29 -25.91
N ASN A 183 0.41 4.17 -25.02
CA ASN A 183 1.80 4.62 -24.88
C ASN A 183 2.20 4.60 -23.40
N PRO A 184 2.46 3.39 -22.85
CA PRO A 184 2.67 3.23 -21.42
C PRO A 184 3.99 3.83 -20.97
N SER A 185 4.01 4.47 -19.80
CA SER A 185 5.28 4.84 -19.17
C SER A 185 6.03 3.60 -18.66
N LYS A 186 7.32 3.77 -18.35
CA LYS A 186 8.12 2.74 -17.67
C LYS A 186 7.45 2.31 -16.36
N ASP A 187 6.89 3.26 -15.61
CA ASP A 187 6.22 3.00 -14.33
C ASP A 187 4.98 2.14 -14.52
N ARG A 188 4.15 2.43 -15.53
CA ARG A 188 3.00 1.58 -15.89
C ARG A 188 3.46 0.17 -16.28
N MET A 189 4.48 0.05 -17.14
CA MET A 189 4.99 -1.26 -17.59
C MET A 189 5.52 -2.10 -16.42
N LEU A 190 6.30 -1.50 -15.51
CA LEU A 190 6.83 -2.21 -14.34
C LEU A 190 5.70 -2.63 -13.40
N SER A 191 4.74 -1.75 -13.15
CA SER A 191 3.58 -2.08 -12.31
C SER A 191 2.74 -3.22 -12.88
N MET A 192 2.61 -3.33 -14.20
CA MET A 192 1.93 -4.49 -14.84
C MET A 192 2.61 -5.84 -14.52
N LEU A 193 3.92 -5.84 -14.30
CA LEU A 193 4.69 -7.05 -14.03
C LEU A 193 4.68 -7.41 -12.54
N PHE A 194 4.78 -6.41 -11.67
CA PHE A 194 5.09 -6.63 -10.26
C PHE A 194 3.96 -6.32 -9.29
N LEU A 195 2.92 -5.57 -9.67
CA LEU A 195 1.77 -5.26 -8.79
C LEU A 195 0.54 -6.07 -9.19
N ASP A 196 -0.41 -6.21 -8.27
CA ASP A 196 -1.74 -6.78 -8.53
C ASP A 196 -2.76 -5.70 -8.97
N GLY A 197 -2.41 -4.42 -8.81
CA GLY A 197 -3.22 -3.29 -9.23
C GLY A 197 -2.55 -1.96 -8.91
N VAL A 198 -2.84 -0.96 -9.74
CA VAL A 198 -2.58 0.46 -9.47
C VAL A 198 -3.93 1.16 -9.46
N TYR A 199 -4.24 1.82 -8.35
CA TYR A 199 -5.51 2.46 -8.10
C TYR A 199 -5.31 3.96 -7.96
N VAL A 200 -6.02 4.71 -8.80
CA VAL A 200 -5.84 6.15 -8.95
C VAL A 200 -7.12 6.88 -8.61
N ASP A 201 -6.98 7.97 -7.86
CA ASP A 201 -8.03 8.97 -7.67
C ASP A 201 -7.43 10.37 -7.69
N ASN A 202 -7.68 11.13 -8.76
CA ASN A 202 -7.11 12.48 -8.96
C ASN A 202 -7.88 13.53 -8.13
N VAL A 203 -7.96 13.31 -6.82
CA VAL A 203 -8.65 14.16 -5.85
C VAL A 203 -7.99 15.54 -5.77
N PRO A 204 -8.69 16.64 -6.08
CA PRO A 204 -8.10 17.97 -6.24
C PRO A 204 -7.19 18.44 -5.09
N GLU A 205 -7.51 18.07 -3.85
CA GLU A 205 -6.78 18.41 -2.63
C GLU A 205 -5.35 17.85 -2.62
N PHE A 206 -5.09 16.76 -3.36
CA PHE A 206 -3.78 16.13 -3.46
C PHE A 206 -2.99 16.54 -4.71
N MET A 207 -3.66 17.20 -5.65
CA MET A 207 -3.10 17.57 -6.96
C MET A 207 -2.20 18.82 -6.87
N PRO A 208 -1.21 18.97 -7.77
CA PRO A 208 -0.35 20.14 -7.77
C PRO A 208 -1.07 21.38 -8.32
N GLU A 209 -0.51 22.55 -8.03
CA GLU A 209 -0.91 23.80 -8.67
C GLU A 209 -0.80 23.68 -10.19
N GLY A 210 -1.88 24.02 -10.90
CA GLY A 210 -1.99 23.92 -12.36
C GLY A 210 -2.72 22.67 -12.86
N PHE A 211 -3.11 21.73 -11.99
CA PHE A 211 -4.02 20.65 -12.35
C PHE A 211 -5.45 21.19 -12.58
N ASN A 212 -6.06 20.81 -13.70
CA ASN A 212 -7.44 21.15 -14.03
C ASN A 212 -8.32 19.88 -14.05
N PRO A 213 -9.19 19.64 -13.05
CA PRO A 213 -10.04 18.44 -12.99
C PRO A 213 -10.97 18.22 -14.20
N GLU A 214 -11.27 19.25 -14.99
CA GLU A 214 -12.12 19.12 -16.19
C GLU A 214 -11.35 18.65 -17.43
N LYS A 215 -10.01 18.75 -17.42
CA LYS A 215 -9.15 18.51 -18.60
C LYS A 215 -8.05 17.49 -18.34
N ASP A 216 -7.56 17.47 -17.12
CA ASP A 216 -6.46 16.65 -16.67
C ASP A 216 -7.01 15.46 -15.91
N GLY A 217 -6.43 14.29 -16.15
CA GLY A 217 -6.82 13.05 -15.50
C GLY A 217 -5.93 11.92 -15.94
N THR A 218 -5.69 10.99 -15.02
CA THR A 218 -4.88 9.81 -15.31
C THR A 218 -5.64 8.92 -16.29
N GLU A 219 -5.05 8.63 -17.44
CA GLU A 219 -5.68 7.72 -18.39
C GLU A 219 -5.76 6.31 -17.81
N LEU A 220 -6.97 5.82 -17.52
CA LEU A 220 -7.18 4.49 -16.94
C LEU A 220 -7.10 3.38 -17.98
N GLY A 221 -6.88 2.15 -17.53
CA GLY A 221 -6.88 0.92 -18.32
C GLY A 221 -5.74 -0.03 -17.97
N GLY A 222 -6.01 -1.34 -18.08
CA GLY A 222 -5.05 -2.38 -17.74
C GLY A 222 -4.78 -2.43 -16.23
N ILE A 223 -3.51 -2.30 -15.82
CA ILE A 223 -3.13 -2.32 -14.40
C ILE A 223 -3.58 -1.05 -13.65
N VAL A 224 -3.70 0.08 -14.34
CA VAL A 224 -4.07 1.39 -13.77
C VAL A 224 -5.58 1.55 -13.84
N ARG A 225 -6.23 1.66 -12.68
CA ARG A 225 -7.69 1.61 -12.51
C ARG A 225 -8.14 2.67 -11.53
N HIS A 226 -9.44 2.94 -11.50
CA HIS A 226 -9.97 3.92 -10.56
C HIS A 226 -9.96 3.37 -9.14
N LEU A 227 -9.71 4.19 -8.12
CA LEU A 227 -9.67 3.75 -6.71
C LEU A 227 -10.96 3.06 -6.26
N SER A 228 -12.11 3.45 -6.83
CA SER A 228 -13.40 2.81 -6.56
C SER A 228 -13.52 1.36 -7.00
N GLU A 229 -12.59 0.85 -7.81
CA GLU A 229 -12.55 -0.57 -8.16
C GLU A 229 -11.89 -1.43 -7.07
N LEU A 230 -11.09 -0.83 -6.18
CA LEU A 230 -10.32 -1.56 -5.17
C LEU A 230 -11.22 -2.33 -4.17
N PRO A 231 -12.31 -1.75 -3.59
CA PRO A 231 -13.19 -2.50 -2.70
C PRO A 231 -13.75 -3.78 -3.34
N ILE A 232 -14.09 -3.71 -4.64
CA ILE A 232 -14.65 -4.84 -5.38
C ILE A 232 -13.60 -5.93 -5.57
N ASP A 233 -12.38 -5.55 -5.90
CA ASP A 233 -11.27 -6.49 -6.03
C ASP A 233 -10.86 -7.13 -4.69
N VAL A 234 -10.92 -6.37 -3.59
CA VAL A 234 -10.72 -6.93 -2.25
C VAL A 234 -11.73 -8.04 -1.96
N LEU A 235 -13.01 -7.84 -2.29
CA LEU A 235 -14.05 -8.86 -2.09
C LEU A 235 -13.75 -10.12 -2.92
N ARG A 236 -13.31 -9.96 -4.17
CA ARG A 236 -12.90 -11.09 -5.02
C ARG A 236 -11.70 -11.84 -4.44
N TRP A 237 -10.68 -11.13 -3.97
CA TRP A 237 -9.50 -11.74 -3.37
C TRP A 237 -9.78 -12.38 -2.01
N TYR A 238 -10.75 -11.86 -1.25
CA TYR A 238 -11.21 -12.50 -0.01
C TYR A 238 -11.72 -13.91 -0.29
N ASP A 239 -12.53 -14.08 -1.33
CA ASP A 239 -13.05 -15.40 -1.72
C ASP A 239 -11.93 -16.35 -2.11
N ASP A 240 -10.97 -15.91 -2.94
CA ASP A 240 -9.79 -16.71 -3.32
C ASP A 240 -9.03 -17.23 -2.08
N ILE A 241 -8.87 -16.38 -1.07
CA ILE A 241 -8.20 -16.71 0.18
C ILE A 241 -9.01 -17.69 1.01
N LYS A 242 -10.32 -17.47 1.15
CA LYS A 242 -11.25 -18.36 1.86
C LYS A 242 -11.19 -19.78 1.28
N PHE A 243 -11.21 -19.91 -0.05
CA PHE A 243 -11.05 -21.21 -0.72
C PHE A 243 -9.73 -21.88 -0.39
N ASN A 244 -8.61 -21.14 -0.41
CA ASN A 244 -7.28 -21.69 -0.11
C ASN A 244 -7.15 -22.17 1.34
N ILE A 245 -7.72 -21.46 2.31
CA ILE A 245 -7.69 -21.89 3.73
C ILE A 245 -8.52 -23.16 3.93
N ILE A 246 -9.73 -23.20 3.36
CA ILE A 246 -10.65 -24.33 3.54
C ILE A 246 -10.02 -25.61 2.98
N ASN A 247 -9.42 -25.54 1.79
CA ASN A 247 -8.81 -26.69 1.13
C ASN A 247 -7.48 -27.15 1.76
N ASN A 248 -6.77 -26.25 2.45
CA ASN A 248 -5.55 -26.63 3.19
C ASN A 248 -5.85 -27.25 4.57
N LYS A 249 -7.07 -27.12 5.11
CA LYS A 249 -7.49 -27.80 6.34
C LYS A 249 -7.92 -29.25 6.12
N SER A 250 -8.10 -29.68 4.87
CA SER A 250 -8.46 -31.05 4.48
C SER A 250 -7.26 -31.93 4.11
N ARG A 251 -6.03 -31.50 4.41
CA ARG A 251 -4.79 -32.29 4.31
C ARG A 251 -4.14 -32.39 5.69
#